data_AF-A0A2X3IYA6-F1
#
_entry.id   AF-A0A2X3IYA6-F1
#
_cell.length_a   1.000
_cell.length_b   1.000
_cell.length_c   1.000
_cell.angle_alpha   90.00
_cell.angle_beta   90.00
_cell.angle_gamma   90.00
#
_symmetry.space_group_name_H-M   'P 1'
#
loop_
_entity.id
_entity.type
_entity.pdbx_description
1 polymer ?
#
loop_
_entity_poly.entity_id
_entity_poly.type
_entity_poly.pdbx_seq_one_letter_code
_entity_poly.pdbx_strand_id
1 'polypeptide(L)'
;MGKRVQPINTALIAGWGSLDPRIAKGAWFNVGGKVYGTPYQWGPNLLMYNTRVFPTPPDSWRVVFVKQDLPDGKTNQGRVQAYDGPIYIADAALFVKATQPQLGIEDPYQLTETQYNAVLKVLRDQQPLIHRYWHDATYR
;
A
#
# COMPACT_ATOMS: atom_id res chain seq x y z
N MET A 1 22.26 4.97 -11.79
CA MET A 1 22.54 4.91 -10.33
C MET A 1 22.17 3.53 -9.82
N GLY A 2 23.13 2.77 -9.31
CA GLY A 2 22.96 1.46 -8.68
C GLY A 2 24.22 1.15 -7.85
N LYS A 3 24.19 0.15 -6.95
CA LYS A 3 25.25 -0.18 -5.95
C LYS A 3 25.30 0.72 -4.69
N ARG A 4 24.13 1.03 -4.11
CA ARG A 4 24.07 1.78 -2.83
C ARG A 4 24.24 0.89 -1.59
N VAL A 5 24.12 -0.43 -1.75
CA VAL A 5 24.28 -1.44 -0.70
C VAL A 5 25.21 -2.56 -1.19
N GLN A 6 25.94 -3.16 -0.27
CA GLN A 6 26.85 -4.28 -0.54
C GLN A 6 26.22 -5.63 -0.17
N PRO A 7 26.65 -6.74 -0.80
CA PRO A 7 26.23 -8.05 -0.35
C PRO A 7 26.78 -8.37 1.04
N ILE A 8 26.06 -9.22 1.77
CA ILE A 8 26.44 -9.69 3.11
C ILE A 8 26.83 -11.17 3.08
N ASN A 9 27.70 -11.58 4.00
CA ASN A 9 27.99 -12.98 4.25
C ASN A 9 27.06 -13.50 5.35
N THR A 10 26.09 -14.33 4.97
CA THR A 10 25.07 -14.86 5.89
C THR A 10 25.65 -15.79 6.96
N ALA A 11 26.82 -16.40 6.72
CA ALA A 11 27.52 -17.23 7.70
C ALA A 11 28.00 -16.43 8.94
N LEU A 12 28.10 -15.10 8.83
CA LEU A 12 28.48 -14.23 9.95
C LEU A 12 27.28 -13.78 10.80
N ILE A 13 26.05 -14.15 10.42
CA ILE A 13 24.83 -13.71 11.11
C ILE A 13 24.27 -14.88 11.92
N ALA A 14 24.47 -14.82 13.24
CA ALA A 14 23.84 -15.75 14.16
C ALA A 14 22.30 -15.69 14.00
N GLY A 15 21.66 -16.85 13.85
CA GLY A 15 20.22 -16.95 13.64
C GLY A 15 19.76 -16.85 12.18
N TRP A 16 20.65 -16.75 11.19
CA TRP A 16 20.23 -16.79 9.78
C TRP A 16 19.39 -18.04 9.44
N GLY A 17 19.74 -19.18 10.03
CA GLY A 17 19.02 -20.44 9.85
C GLY A 17 17.62 -20.49 10.46
N SER A 18 17.24 -19.53 11.31
CA SER A 18 15.89 -19.46 11.91
C SER A 18 14.94 -18.53 11.15
N LEU A 19 15.35 -17.97 10.01
CA LEU A 19 14.47 -17.14 9.19
C LEU A 19 13.31 -17.97 8.61
N ASP A 20 12.12 -17.37 8.59
CA ASP A 20 10.93 -17.97 7.97
C ASP A 20 11.21 -18.32 6.49
N PRO A 21 10.94 -19.56 6.04
CA PRO A 21 11.18 -19.98 4.66
C PRO A 21 10.51 -19.11 3.59
N ARG A 22 9.37 -18.48 3.91
CA ARG A 22 8.64 -17.58 3.00
C ARG A 22 9.42 -16.30 2.67
N ILE A 23 10.31 -15.89 3.56
CA ILE A 23 11.05 -14.63 3.49
C ILE A 23 12.54 -14.87 3.18
N ALA A 24 13.11 -15.96 3.69
CA ALA A 24 14.56 -16.23 3.63
C ALA A 24 15.17 -16.16 2.21
N LYS A 25 14.38 -16.48 1.17
CA LYS A 25 14.81 -16.50 -0.23
C LYS A 25 14.09 -15.46 -1.11
N GLY A 26 13.54 -14.41 -0.50
CA GLY A 26 12.81 -13.37 -1.22
C GLY A 26 13.64 -12.70 -2.32
N ALA A 27 13.08 -12.62 -3.53
CA ALA A 27 13.75 -12.02 -4.69
C ALA A 27 14.02 -10.51 -4.53
N TRP A 28 13.35 -9.85 -3.57
CA TRP A 28 13.54 -8.43 -3.26
C TRP A 28 14.88 -8.11 -2.58
N PHE A 29 15.62 -9.11 -2.06
CA PHE A 29 16.96 -8.92 -1.48
C PHE A 29 17.98 -10.00 -1.86
N ASN A 30 17.55 -11.07 -2.53
CA ASN A 30 18.43 -12.09 -3.12
C ASN A 30 18.52 -11.86 -4.63
N VAL A 31 19.66 -11.38 -5.12
CA VAL A 31 19.84 -11.01 -6.53
C VAL A 31 21.16 -11.58 -7.07
N GLY A 32 21.09 -12.35 -8.15
CA GLY A 32 22.28 -12.93 -8.80
C GLY A 32 23.13 -13.81 -7.87
N GLY A 33 22.47 -14.60 -7.02
CA GLY A 33 23.15 -15.49 -6.04
C GLY A 33 23.76 -14.77 -4.83
N LYS A 34 23.51 -13.46 -4.67
CA LYS A 34 24.01 -12.66 -3.54
C LYS A 34 22.87 -12.16 -2.67
N VAL A 35 23.13 -12.06 -1.37
CA VAL A 35 22.20 -11.56 -0.34
C VAL A 35 22.54 -10.11 0.00
N TYR A 36 21.57 -9.20 -0.06
CA TYR A 36 21.81 -7.74 0.13
C TYR A 36 21.22 -7.15 1.43
N GLY A 37 20.75 -7.99 2.35
CA GLY A 37 20.22 -7.54 3.64
C GLY A 37 19.69 -8.69 4.49
N THR A 38 19.40 -8.40 5.74
CA THR A 38 18.76 -9.33 6.68
C THR A 38 17.28 -8.95 6.81
N PRO A 39 16.34 -9.89 6.60
CA PRO A 39 14.93 -9.62 6.84
C PRO A 39 14.67 -9.15 8.28
N TYR A 40 13.76 -8.19 8.43
CA TYR A 40 13.47 -7.59 9.73
C TYR A 40 12.00 -7.79 10.13
N GLN A 41 11.09 -7.14 9.40
CA GLN A 41 9.65 -7.27 9.63
C GLN A 41 8.90 -7.24 8.29
N TRP A 42 7.65 -7.73 8.31
CA TRP A 42 6.69 -7.65 7.22
C TRP A 42 5.31 -7.41 7.82
N GLY A 43 4.41 -6.79 7.06
CA GLY A 43 3.06 -6.51 7.52
C GLY A 43 2.20 -5.86 6.45
N PRO A 44 0.89 -5.78 6.67
CA PRO A 44 -0.04 -5.16 5.74
C PRO A 44 -0.19 -3.65 5.96
N ASN A 45 -0.62 -2.95 4.92
CA ASN A 45 -1.30 -1.66 5.06
C ASN A 45 -2.78 -1.94 5.35
N LEU A 46 -3.32 -1.39 6.44
CA LEU A 46 -4.69 -1.63 6.90
C LEU A 46 -5.56 -0.37 6.80
N LEU A 47 -6.87 -0.58 6.69
CA LEU A 47 -7.85 0.50 6.78
C LEU A 47 -8.03 0.87 8.26
N MET A 48 -7.42 1.98 8.67
CA MET A 48 -7.63 2.56 10.00
C MET A 48 -8.87 3.46 9.99
N TYR A 49 -9.72 3.34 11.01
CA TYR A 49 -10.98 4.08 11.10
C TYR A 49 -11.35 4.45 12.54
N ASN A 50 -12.25 5.43 12.70
CA ASN A 50 -12.78 5.82 14.02
C ASN A 50 -14.03 4.99 14.36
N THR A 51 -13.97 4.20 15.43
CA THR A 51 -15.07 3.31 15.85
C THR A 51 -16.32 4.04 16.34
N ARG A 52 -16.23 5.34 16.68
CA ARG A 52 -17.41 6.17 16.98
C ARG A 52 -18.17 6.57 15.71
N VAL A 53 -17.47 6.68 14.58
CA VAL A 53 -18.07 6.93 13.25
C VAL A 53 -18.54 5.62 12.62
N PHE A 54 -17.81 4.53 12.85
CA PHE A 54 -18.14 3.19 12.38
C PHE A 54 -18.34 2.22 13.56
N PRO A 55 -19.53 2.18 14.17
CA PRO A 55 -19.86 1.18 15.18
C PRO A 55 -19.75 -0.25 14.65
N THR A 56 -20.11 -0.44 13.37
CA THR A 56 -19.80 -1.65 12.59
C THR A 56 -18.54 -1.38 11.75
N PRO A 57 -17.52 -2.25 11.82
CA PRO A 57 -16.29 -2.08 11.03
C PRO A 57 -16.59 -1.93 9.53
N PRO A 58 -15.95 -0.98 8.81
CA PRO A 58 -16.05 -0.92 7.37
C PRO A 58 -15.38 -2.14 6.74
N ASP A 59 -16.00 -2.68 5.69
CA ASP A 59 -15.56 -3.88 4.96
C ASP A 59 -14.97 -3.56 3.57
N SER A 60 -14.88 -2.27 3.21
CA SER A 60 -14.45 -1.82 1.89
C SER A 60 -13.61 -0.55 1.94
N TRP A 61 -12.57 -0.51 1.11
CA TRP A 61 -11.77 0.69 0.83
C TRP A 61 -12.56 1.83 0.17
N ARG A 62 -13.79 1.58 -0.30
CA ARG A 62 -14.67 2.60 -0.87
C ARG A 62 -14.86 3.80 0.07
N VAL A 63 -14.77 3.59 1.39
CA VAL A 63 -14.88 4.65 2.41
C VAL A 63 -13.84 5.76 2.28
N VAL A 64 -12.67 5.47 1.70
CA VAL A 64 -11.62 6.48 1.44
C VAL A 64 -11.48 6.89 -0.03
N PHE A 65 -12.01 6.11 -0.98
CA PHE A 65 -11.86 6.39 -2.42
C PHE A 65 -13.06 7.07 -3.08
N VAL A 66 -14.27 6.91 -2.54
CA VAL A 66 -15.50 7.38 -3.19
C VAL A 66 -16.26 8.30 -2.24
N LYS A 67 -16.72 9.45 -2.76
CA LYS A 67 -17.56 10.38 -2.00
C LYS A 67 -18.82 9.67 -1.53
N GLN A 68 -19.08 9.68 -0.23
CA GLN A 68 -20.30 9.14 0.37
C GLN A 68 -20.52 9.73 1.76
N ASP A 69 -21.72 9.53 2.29
CA ASP A 69 -21.99 9.74 3.71
C ASP A 69 -21.50 8.54 4.53
N LEU A 70 -20.93 8.85 5.69
CA LEU A 70 -20.48 7.88 6.68
C LEU A 70 -21.64 7.51 7.63
N PRO A 71 -21.51 6.47 8.47
CA PRO A 71 -22.61 6.07 9.37
C PRO A 71 -23.03 7.14 10.39
N ASP A 72 -22.22 8.18 10.60
CA ASP A 72 -22.56 9.36 11.41
C ASP A 72 -23.39 10.41 10.65
N GLY A 73 -23.85 10.11 9.43
CA GLY A 73 -24.70 10.96 8.59
C GLY A 73 -23.97 12.12 7.92
N LYS A 74 -22.64 12.19 8.02
CA LYS A 74 -21.83 13.26 7.40
C LYS A 74 -20.97 12.70 6.28
N THR A 75 -20.70 13.52 5.27
CA THR A 75 -19.82 13.15 4.16
C THR A 75 -18.39 12.80 4.63
N ASN A 76 -17.72 11.89 3.92
CA ASN A 76 -16.30 11.58 4.09
C ASN A 76 -15.35 12.66 3.54
N GLN A 77 -15.88 13.63 2.79
CA GLN A 77 -15.10 14.71 2.21
C GLN A 77 -14.40 15.54 3.30
N GLY A 78 -13.09 15.70 3.19
CA GLY A 78 -12.26 16.39 4.20
C GLY A 78 -12.11 15.62 5.51
N ARG A 79 -12.48 14.34 5.56
CA ARG A 79 -12.43 13.49 6.76
C ARG A 79 -11.67 12.18 6.56
N VAL A 80 -11.08 11.98 5.38
CA VAL A 80 -10.23 10.84 5.04
C VAL A 80 -8.83 11.31 4.67
N GLN A 81 -7.85 10.41 4.72
CA GLN A 81 -6.47 10.68 4.38
C GLN A 81 -5.93 9.58 3.47
N ALA A 82 -4.87 9.90 2.73
CA ALA A 82 -4.17 8.98 1.84
C ALA A 82 -2.67 9.08 2.10
N TYR A 83 -1.90 8.03 1.80
CA TYR A 83 -0.45 8.07 1.97
C TYR A 83 0.19 8.94 0.89
N ASP A 84 1.17 9.77 1.27
CA ASP A 84 1.89 10.69 0.37
C ASP A 84 2.91 9.96 -0.52
N GLY A 85 3.39 8.79 -0.09
CA GLY A 85 4.30 7.99 -0.90
C GLY A 85 3.63 7.57 -2.22
N PRO A 86 4.28 7.77 -3.39
CA PRO A 86 3.70 7.42 -4.69
C PRO A 86 3.27 5.95 -4.82
N ILE A 87 3.83 5.07 -3.99
CA ILE A 87 3.42 3.66 -3.91
C ILE A 87 1.94 3.48 -3.53
N TYR A 88 1.26 4.49 -2.99
CA TYR A 88 -0.19 4.50 -2.76
C TYR A 88 -1.01 4.30 -4.04
N ILE A 89 -0.42 4.52 -5.22
CA ILE A 89 -1.01 4.13 -6.50
C ILE A 89 -1.35 2.63 -6.54
N ALA A 90 -0.55 1.77 -5.90
CA ALA A 90 -0.83 0.32 -5.84
C ALA A 90 -2.08 0.00 -5.00
N ASP A 91 -2.34 0.73 -3.91
CA ASP A 91 -3.57 0.60 -3.13
C ASP A 91 -4.80 0.97 -3.97
N ALA A 92 -4.71 2.07 -4.74
CA ALA A 92 -5.75 2.45 -5.70
C ALA A 92 -5.90 1.42 -6.84
N ALA A 93 -4.80 0.81 -7.30
CA ALA A 93 -4.85 -0.27 -8.29
C ALA A 93 -5.56 -1.52 -7.76
N LEU A 94 -5.37 -1.89 -6.49
CA LEU A 94 -6.14 -2.95 -5.84
C LEU A 94 -7.63 -2.61 -5.76
N PHE A 95 -7.97 -1.35 -5.45
CA PHE A 95 -9.36 -0.89 -5.46
C PHE A 95 -9.99 -0.96 -6.87
N VAL A 96 -9.26 -0.52 -7.90
CA VAL A 96 -9.70 -0.63 -9.30
C VAL A 96 -9.82 -2.10 -9.72
N LYS A 97 -8.86 -2.96 -9.37
CA LYS A 97 -8.93 -4.40 -9.63
C LYS A 97 -10.23 -5.02 -9.11
N ALA A 98 -10.64 -4.65 -7.89
CA ALA A 98 -11.85 -5.18 -7.27
C ALA A 98 -13.16 -4.59 -7.84
N THR A 99 -13.15 -3.31 -8.23
CA THR A 99 -14.36 -2.58 -8.65
C THR A 99 -14.56 -2.52 -10.16
N GLN A 100 -13.50 -2.74 -10.93
CA GLN A 100 -13.46 -2.73 -12.39
C GLN A 100 -12.68 -3.96 -12.91
N PRO A 101 -13.12 -5.19 -12.58
CA PRO A 101 -12.40 -6.42 -12.92
C PRO A 101 -12.18 -6.61 -14.44
N GLN A 102 -13.02 -6.00 -15.27
CA GLN A 102 -12.88 -6.00 -16.74
C GLN A 102 -11.56 -5.38 -17.24
N LEU A 103 -10.87 -4.59 -16.42
CA LEU A 103 -9.57 -4.02 -16.77
C LEU A 103 -8.41 -5.02 -16.64
N GLY A 104 -8.64 -6.20 -16.04
CA GLY A 104 -7.67 -7.28 -15.97
C GLY A 104 -6.36 -6.91 -15.25
N ILE A 105 -6.45 -6.10 -14.19
CA ILE A 105 -5.28 -5.80 -13.35
C ILE A 105 -4.90 -7.06 -12.59
N GLU A 106 -3.74 -7.64 -12.88
CA GLU A 106 -3.23 -8.80 -12.14
C GLU A 106 -2.28 -8.40 -11.03
N ASP A 107 -1.19 -7.70 -11.38
CA ASP A 107 -0.21 -7.16 -10.44
C ASP A 107 -0.43 -5.64 -10.30
N PRO A 108 -0.80 -5.13 -9.11
CA PRO A 108 -1.02 -3.70 -8.89
C PRO A 108 0.25 -2.84 -9.06
N TYR A 109 1.43 -3.46 -9.13
CA TYR A 109 2.71 -2.80 -9.37
C TYR A 109 3.12 -2.79 -10.86
N GLN A 110 2.38 -3.48 -11.73
CA GLN A 110 2.65 -3.59 -13.17
C GLN A 110 1.39 -3.28 -13.99
N LEU A 111 1.17 -1.98 -14.24
CA LEU A 111 -0.02 -1.49 -14.91
C LEU A 111 0.26 -1.17 -16.37
N THR A 112 -0.63 -1.59 -17.27
CA THR A 112 -0.68 -1.05 -18.63
C THR A 112 -1.12 0.41 -18.60
N GLU A 113 -0.91 1.15 -19.69
CA GLU A 113 -1.34 2.56 -19.77
C GLU A 113 -2.83 2.74 -19.51
N THR A 114 -3.68 1.86 -20.05
CA THR A 114 -5.13 1.88 -19.80
C THR A 114 -5.46 1.65 -18.33
N GLN A 115 -4.83 0.66 -17.69
CA GLN A 115 -5.04 0.36 -16.28
C GLN A 115 -4.55 1.52 -15.40
N TYR A 116 -3.37 2.04 -15.69
CA TYR A 116 -2.79 3.17 -14.96
C TYR A 116 -3.66 4.43 -15.06
N ASN A 117 -4.19 4.74 -16.25
CA ASN A 117 -5.10 5.87 -16.42
C ASN A 117 -6.41 5.70 -15.63
N ALA A 118 -6.95 4.48 -15.53
CA ALA A 118 -8.11 4.20 -14.69
C ALA A 118 -7.81 4.41 -13.20
N VAL A 119 -6.63 3.97 -12.73
CA VAL A 119 -6.16 4.18 -11.36
C VAL A 119 -5.96 5.67 -11.07
N LEU A 120 -5.31 6.41 -11.97
CA LEU A 120 -5.14 7.86 -11.83
C LEU A 120 -6.48 8.61 -11.82
N LYS A 121 -7.47 8.14 -12.58
CA LYS A 121 -8.82 8.71 -12.51
C LYS A 121 -9.42 8.56 -11.11
N VAL A 122 -9.35 7.36 -10.52
CA VAL A 122 -9.81 7.14 -9.14
C VAL A 122 -9.08 8.03 -8.14
N LEU A 123 -7.75 8.15 -8.25
CA LEU A 123 -6.95 9.01 -7.36
C LEU A 123 -7.30 10.50 -7.50
N ARG A 124 -7.59 10.97 -8.72
CA ARG A 124 -8.06 12.35 -8.96
C ARG A 124 -9.47 12.57 -8.40
N ASP A 125 -10.36 11.58 -8.53
CA ASP A 125 -11.70 11.64 -7.95
C ASP A 125 -11.65 11.56 -6.40
N GLN A 126 -10.64 10.90 -5.85
CA GLN A 126 -10.38 10.82 -4.41
C GLN A 126 -9.82 12.12 -3.85
N GLN A 127 -8.97 12.86 -4.58
CA GLN A 127 -8.26 14.03 -4.08
C GLN A 127 -9.14 15.07 -3.36
N PRO A 128 -10.35 15.42 -3.85
CA PRO A 128 -11.26 16.35 -3.16
C PRO A 128 -11.74 15.86 -1.79
N LEU A 129 -11.64 14.55 -1.51
CA LEU A 129 -12.01 13.93 -0.24
C LEU A 129 -10.88 14.03 0.80
N ILE A 130 -9.64 14.14 0.35
CA ILE A 130 -8.45 14.03 1.18
C ILE A 130 -8.28 15.30 2.03
N HIS A 131 -8.32 15.13 3.35
CA HIS A 131 -7.93 16.17 4.31
C HIS A 131 -6.43 16.46 4.26
N ARG A 132 -5.63 15.40 4.17
CA ARG A 132 -4.16 15.44 4.17
C ARG A 132 -3.60 14.18 3.54
N TYR A 133 -2.52 14.33 2.76
CA TYR A 133 -1.63 13.23 2.42
C TYR A 133 -0.64 13.01 3.57
N TRP A 134 -0.71 11.87 4.23
CA TRP A 134 0.11 11.59 5.41
C TRP A 134 1.46 10.99 5.01
N HIS A 135 2.52 11.35 5.73
CA HIS A 135 3.87 10.81 5.54
C HIS A 135 4.52 10.51 6.89
N ASP A 136 4.49 11.49 7.78
CA ASP A 136 5.08 11.42 9.11
C ASP A 136 4.01 11.56 10.19
N ALA A 137 4.18 10.86 11.32
CA ALA A 137 3.40 11.09 12.53
C ALA A 137 3.83 12.39 13.26
N THR A 138 4.97 12.98 12.89
CA THR A 138 5.60 14.11 13.60
C THR A 138 5.56 15.47 12.87
N TYR A 139 5.20 15.54 11.59
CA TYR A 139 5.08 16.82 10.88
C TYR A 139 3.61 17.27 10.75
N ARG A 140 3.29 18.35 11.47
CA ARG A 140 1.98 19.01 11.54
C ARG A 140 1.69 19.87 10.32
#